data_AF-A0A662ET80-F1
#
_entry.id   AF-A0A662ET80-F1
#
_cell.length_a   1.000
_cell.length_b   1.000
_cell.length_c   1.000
_cell.angle_alpha   90.00
_cell.angle_beta   90.00
_cell.angle_gamma   90.00
#
_symmetry.space_group_name_H-M   'P 1'
#
loop_
_entity.id
_entity.type
_entity.pdbx_description
1 polymer ?
#
loop_
_entity_poly.entity_id
_entity_poly.type
_entity_poly.pdbx_seq_one_letter_code
_entity_poly.pdbx_strand_id
1 'polypeptide(L)'
;MNEEEERKVVSRGVAIGLGVLSTILLIGLIVSAFYYSGIIERLQTHLSQLEAEKENLQAELSHLQTRYETLQLNYSSLQSAYHNLQLEYERMHEQRYREGYLQGVIDGAGRGFTIRDPTYHEALQFIAQDETDKNPYIPGVYVCLNFAADVKNNAFKAGYRCGFVYIEFPESAHAIICFNTTDHELIFIEPQDDRIVTVDIGIQYWRDNGYEPPSYNDTITNYIIIW
;
A
#
# COMPACT_ATOMS: atom_id res chain seq x y z
N MET A 1 -82.79 103.77 10.13
CA MET A 1 -82.38 103.72 11.54
C MET A 1 -81.06 102.99 11.53
N ASN A 2 -79.98 103.77 11.57
CA ASN A 2 -78.61 103.28 11.50
C ASN A 2 -78.28 102.71 12.88
N GLU A 3 -77.99 101.42 12.96
CA GLU A 3 -77.21 100.90 14.08
C GLU A 3 -75.76 100.89 13.64
N GLU A 4 -75.04 101.91 14.12
CA GLU A 4 -73.59 102.00 14.13
C GLU A 4 -73.01 100.70 14.68
N GLU A 5 -72.16 100.07 13.87
CA GLU A 5 -71.40 98.89 14.23
C GLU A 5 -70.41 99.26 15.34
N GLU A 6 -70.82 99.04 16.61
CA GLU A 6 -69.97 99.20 17.80
C GLU A 6 -68.72 98.33 17.63
N ARG A 7 -67.60 98.96 17.30
CA ARG A 7 -66.31 98.26 17.26
C ARG A 7 -65.93 97.88 18.69
N LYS A 8 -66.15 96.61 19.06
CA LYS A 8 -65.71 96.02 20.33
C LYS A 8 -64.20 96.22 20.50
N VAL A 9 -63.81 97.14 21.39
CA VAL A 9 -62.40 97.41 21.72
C VAL A 9 -61.96 96.45 22.84
N VAL A 10 -61.02 95.56 22.53
CA VAL A 10 -60.44 94.61 23.50
C VAL A 10 -59.60 95.36 24.54
N SER A 11 -59.75 95.04 25.83
CA SER A 11 -58.97 95.71 26.89
C SER A 11 -57.48 95.34 26.81
N ARG A 12 -56.60 96.30 27.10
CA ARG A 12 -55.14 96.12 27.00
C ARG A 12 -54.62 94.89 27.76
N GLY A 13 -55.21 94.57 28.93
CA GLY A 13 -54.83 93.39 29.71
C GLY A 13 -55.18 92.06 29.03
N VAL A 14 -56.33 91.98 28.35
CA VAL A 14 -56.76 90.78 27.61
C VAL A 14 -55.89 90.57 26.36
N ALA A 15 -55.55 91.65 25.65
CA ALA A 15 -54.66 91.56 24.49
C ALA A 15 -53.24 91.10 24.86
N ILE A 16 -52.69 91.61 25.97
CA ILE A 16 -51.37 91.18 26.49
C ILE A 16 -51.42 89.71 26.94
N GLY A 17 -52.46 89.30 27.67
CA GLY A 17 -52.62 87.92 28.13
C GLY A 17 -52.73 86.91 26.99
N LEU A 18 -53.51 87.21 25.94
CA LEU A 18 -53.61 86.38 24.74
C LEU A 18 -52.28 86.34 23.96
N GLY A 19 -51.56 87.47 23.89
CA GLY A 19 -50.24 87.53 23.27
C GLY A 19 -49.24 86.60 23.96
N VAL A 20 -49.14 86.66 25.29
CA VAL A 20 -48.26 85.79 26.10
C VAL A 20 -48.65 84.32 26.01
N LEU A 21 -49.95 84.01 26.02
CA LEU A 21 -50.40 82.63 25.87
C LEU A 21 -50.04 82.06 24.49
N SER A 22 -50.17 82.89 23.44
CA SER A 22 -49.81 82.50 22.08
C SER A 22 -48.30 82.27 21.93
N THR A 23 -47.46 83.05 22.59
CA THR A 23 -46.00 82.88 22.51
C THR A 23 -45.52 81.64 23.25
N ILE A 24 -46.12 81.30 24.40
CA ILE A 24 -45.83 80.06 25.13
C ILE A 24 -46.21 78.83 24.30
N LEU A 25 -47.40 78.86 23.69
CA LEU A 25 -47.85 77.80 22.76
C LEU A 25 -46.90 77.67 21.57
N LEU A 26 -46.46 78.79 21.00
CA LEU A 26 -45.52 78.80 19.88
C LEU A 26 -44.17 78.18 20.28
N ILE A 27 -43.63 78.54 21.44
CA ILE A 27 -42.37 77.99 21.96
C ILE A 27 -42.52 76.48 22.20
N GLY A 28 -43.62 76.03 22.81
CA GLY A 28 -43.90 74.62 23.03
C GLY A 28 -43.97 73.83 21.72
N LEU A 29 -44.62 74.38 20.69
CA LEU A 29 -44.68 73.78 19.35
C LEU A 29 -43.29 73.68 18.73
N ILE A 30 -42.48 74.75 18.80
CA ILE A 30 -41.12 74.80 18.27
C ILE A 30 -40.22 73.75 18.96
N VAL A 31 -40.24 73.68 20.30
CA VAL A 31 -39.46 72.68 21.06
C VAL A 31 -39.89 71.26 20.69
N SER A 32 -41.19 71.01 20.57
CA SER A 32 -41.68 69.69 20.13
C SER A 32 -41.20 69.36 18.71
N ALA A 33 -41.21 70.34 17.79
CA ALA A 33 -40.77 70.15 16.42
C ALA A 33 -39.28 69.78 16.35
N PHE A 34 -38.42 70.46 17.13
CA PHE A 34 -37.00 70.10 17.24
C PHE A 34 -36.81 68.69 17.84
N TYR A 35 -37.56 68.36 18.89
CA TYR A 35 -37.51 67.03 19.51
C TYR A 35 -37.87 65.92 18.50
N TYR A 36 -38.96 66.09 17.76
CA TYR A 36 -39.38 65.13 16.73
C TYR A 36 -38.42 65.11 15.54
N SER A 37 -37.86 66.25 15.11
CA SER A 37 -36.85 66.31 14.05
C SER A 37 -35.64 65.43 14.39
N GLY A 38 -35.11 65.52 15.61
CA GLY A 38 -33.98 64.70 16.04
C GLY A 38 -34.30 63.20 16.17
N ILE A 39 -35.55 62.84 16.44
CA ILE A 39 -36.00 61.44 16.41
C ILE A 39 -36.05 60.94 14.96
N ILE A 40 -36.59 61.73 14.03
CA ILE A 40 -36.70 61.39 12.61
C ILE A 40 -35.30 61.18 12.00
N GLU A 41 -34.34 62.06 12.28
CA GLU A 41 -32.95 61.91 11.80
C GLU A 41 -32.28 60.63 12.29
N ARG A 42 -32.45 60.29 13.59
CA ARG A 42 -31.93 59.04 14.14
C ARG A 42 -32.59 57.81 13.50
N LEU A 43 -33.91 57.84 13.31
CA LEU A 43 -34.65 56.77 12.61
C LEU A 43 -34.17 56.60 11.17
N GLN A 44 -33.98 57.70 10.44
CA GLN A 44 -33.45 57.67 9.08
C GLN A 44 -32.03 57.09 9.03
N THR A 45 -31.21 57.40 10.03
CA THR A 45 -29.83 56.88 10.13
C THR A 45 -29.81 55.38 10.43
N HIS A 46 -30.67 54.91 11.34
CA HIS A 46 -30.79 53.47 11.61
C HIS A 46 -31.37 52.70 10.42
N LEU A 47 -32.33 53.28 9.70
CA LEU A 47 -32.87 52.68 8.49
C LEU A 47 -31.80 52.52 7.41
N SER A 48 -30.99 53.55 7.16
CA SER A 48 -29.91 53.45 6.17
C SER A 48 -28.82 52.45 6.58
N GLN A 49 -28.51 52.35 7.87
CA GLN A 49 -27.60 51.33 8.39
C GLN A 49 -28.14 49.91 8.20
N LEU A 50 -29.42 49.69 8.52
CA LEU A 50 -30.07 48.38 8.32
C LEU A 50 -30.13 47.98 6.84
N GLU A 51 -30.38 48.94 5.95
CA GLU A 51 -30.39 48.71 4.51
C GLU A 51 -29.00 48.30 4.00
N ALA A 52 -27.94 48.98 4.45
CA ALA A 52 -26.56 48.62 4.12
C ALA A 52 -26.16 47.24 4.67
N GLU A 53 -26.55 46.92 5.90
CA GLU A 53 -26.29 45.59 6.50
C GLU A 53 -27.01 44.48 5.74
N LYS A 54 -28.26 44.71 5.34
CA LYS A 54 -29.03 43.77 4.51
C LYS A 54 -28.35 43.52 3.17
N GLU A 55 -27.86 44.57 2.51
CA GLU A 55 -27.12 44.43 1.25
C GLU A 55 -25.82 43.64 1.43
N ASN A 56 -25.07 43.90 2.51
CA ASN A 56 -23.85 43.15 2.81
C ASN A 56 -24.14 41.67 3.06
N LEU A 57 -25.15 41.35 3.86
CA LEU A 57 -25.57 39.96 4.12
C LEU A 57 -26.03 39.24 2.85
N GLN A 58 -26.72 39.93 1.94
CA GLN A 58 -27.11 39.38 0.65
C GLN A 58 -25.89 39.07 -0.23
N ALA A 59 -24.86 39.93 -0.22
CA ALA A 59 -23.60 39.66 -0.92
C ALA A 59 -22.86 38.46 -0.32
N GLU A 60 -22.79 38.36 1.01
CA GLU A 60 -22.17 37.23 1.71
C GLU A 60 -22.89 35.91 1.42
N LEU A 61 -24.23 35.90 1.40
CA LEU A 61 -25.04 34.73 1.04
C LEU A 61 -24.74 34.26 -0.39
N SER A 62 -24.71 35.17 -1.35
CA SER A 62 -24.40 34.87 -2.75
C SER A 62 -23.00 34.27 -2.90
N HIS A 63 -22.02 34.83 -2.18
CA HIS A 63 -20.65 34.32 -2.18
C HIS A 63 -20.55 32.93 -1.52
N LEU A 64 -21.23 32.71 -0.40
CA LEU A 64 -21.26 31.41 0.28
C LEU A 64 -21.90 30.33 -0.60
N GLN A 65 -22.96 30.68 -1.32
CA GLN A 65 -23.65 29.79 -2.25
C GLN A 65 -22.73 29.36 -3.41
N THR A 66 -21.99 30.31 -3.99
CA THR A 66 -20.97 30.01 -5.02
C THR A 66 -19.88 29.09 -4.49
N ARG A 67 -19.40 29.33 -3.26
CA ARG A 67 -18.41 28.45 -2.61
C ARG A 67 -18.94 27.04 -2.37
N TYR A 68 -20.21 26.92 -1.98
CA TYR A 68 -20.87 25.63 -1.78
C TYR A 68 -20.93 24.83 -3.08
N GLU A 69 -21.38 25.47 -4.18
CA GLU A 69 -21.43 24.83 -5.50
C GLU A 69 -20.04 24.38 -5.97
N THR A 70 -19.02 25.22 -5.76
CA THR A 70 -17.62 24.89 -6.08
C THR A 70 -17.12 23.70 -5.27
N LEU A 71 -17.43 23.66 -3.97
CA LEU A 71 -17.05 22.56 -3.10
C LEU A 71 -17.73 21.24 -3.51
N GLN A 72 -18.99 21.31 -3.93
CA GLN A 72 -19.75 20.16 -4.43
C GLN A 72 -19.13 19.59 -5.71
N LEU A 73 -18.72 20.46 -6.64
CA LEU A 73 -18.00 20.06 -7.87
C LEU A 73 -16.65 19.39 -7.53
N ASN A 74 -15.88 20.00 -6.62
CA ASN A 74 -14.60 19.44 -6.18
C ASN A 74 -14.77 18.07 -5.53
N TYR A 75 -15.81 17.89 -4.71
CA TYR A 75 -16.11 16.60 -4.08
C TYR A 75 -16.41 15.51 -5.12
N SER A 76 -17.24 15.82 -6.13
CA SER A 76 -17.56 14.88 -7.21
C SER A 76 -16.31 14.51 -8.04
N SER A 77 -15.45 15.48 -8.32
CA SER A 77 -14.18 15.26 -9.01
C SER A 77 -13.25 14.36 -8.19
N LEU A 78 -13.11 14.62 -6.89
CA LEU A 78 -12.29 13.82 -5.99
C LEU A 78 -12.79 12.38 -5.87
N GLN A 79 -14.11 12.19 -5.78
CA GLN A 79 -14.72 10.87 -5.75
C GLN A 79 -14.42 10.07 -7.02
N SER A 80 -14.46 10.73 -8.19
CA SER A 80 -14.13 10.11 -9.48
C SER A 80 -12.64 9.75 -9.57
N ALA A 81 -11.77 10.64 -9.11
CA ALA A 81 -10.33 10.39 -9.06
C ALA A 81 -9.99 9.19 -8.14
N TYR A 82 -10.64 9.10 -6.98
CA TYR A 82 -10.47 7.97 -6.07
C TYR A 82 -10.90 6.64 -6.70
N HIS A 83 -12.05 6.61 -7.39
CA HIS A 83 -12.51 5.41 -8.09
C HIS A 83 -11.55 4.96 -9.20
N ASN A 84 -11.06 5.91 -10.00
CA ASN A 84 -10.09 5.61 -11.06
C ASN A 84 -8.77 5.07 -10.49
N LEU A 85 -8.28 5.65 -9.40
CA LEU A 85 -7.07 5.17 -8.74
C LEU A 85 -7.22 3.74 -8.22
N GLN A 86 -8.40 3.40 -7.69
CA GLN A 86 -8.69 2.03 -7.24
C GLN A 86 -8.65 1.03 -8.42
N LEU A 87 -9.28 1.37 -9.55
CA LEU A 87 -9.23 0.54 -10.76
C LEU A 87 -7.81 0.38 -11.31
N GLU A 88 -7.00 1.44 -11.27
CA GLU A 88 -5.60 1.38 -11.70
C GLU A 88 -4.77 0.48 -10.77
N TYR A 89 -4.97 0.58 -9.45
CA TYR A 89 -4.32 -0.28 -8.47
C TYR A 89 -4.64 -1.76 -8.71
N GLU A 90 -5.92 -2.09 -8.92
CA GLU A 90 -6.36 -3.46 -9.21
C GLU A 90 -5.72 -4.01 -10.50
N ARG A 91 -5.75 -3.22 -11.58
CA ARG A 91 -5.10 -3.61 -12.86
C ARG A 91 -3.60 -3.81 -12.72
N MET A 92 -2.90 -2.91 -12.03
CA MET A 92 -1.46 -3.01 -11.81
C MET A 92 -1.11 -4.23 -10.95
N HIS A 93 -1.93 -4.53 -9.94
CA HIS A 93 -1.73 -5.72 -9.10
C HIS A 93 -1.90 -7.01 -9.92
N GLU A 94 -2.94 -7.11 -10.73
CA GLU A 94 -3.15 -8.25 -11.64
C GLU A 94 -2.01 -8.40 -12.65
N GLN A 95 -1.56 -7.29 -13.24
CA GLN A 95 -0.44 -7.30 -14.18
C GLN A 95 0.84 -7.81 -13.52
N ARG A 96 1.21 -7.28 -12.34
CA ARG A 96 2.42 -7.72 -11.63
C ARG A 96 2.33 -9.18 -11.18
N TYR A 97 1.16 -9.63 -10.74
CA TYR A 97 0.95 -11.05 -10.43
C TYR A 97 1.15 -11.92 -11.67
N ARG A 98 0.59 -11.51 -12.81
CA ARG A 98 0.75 -12.23 -14.09
C ARG A 98 2.20 -12.23 -14.58
N GLU A 99 2.90 -11.10 -14.49
CA GLU A 99 4.32 -10.99 -14.83
C GLU A 99 5.18 -11.86 -13.94
N GLY A 100 4.95 -11.85 -12.62
CA GLY A 100 5.66 -12.71 -11.67
C GLY A 100 5.36 -14.20 -11.88
N TYR A 101 4.10 -14.56 -12.16
CA TYR A 101 3.73 -15.93 -12.51
C TYR A 101 4.39 -16.36 -13.81
N LEU A 102 4.35 -15.53 -14.85
CA LEU A 102 4.98 -15.83 -16.13
C LEU A 102 6.50 -15.91 -15.99
N GLN A 103 7.12 -15.04 -15.19
CA GLN A 103 8.54 -15.11 -14.88
C GLN A 103 8.88 -16.39 -14.12
N GLY A 104 8.09 -16.79 -13.11
CA GLY A 104 8.28 -18.05 -12.41
C GLY A 104 8.08 -19.27 -13.31
N VAL A 105 7.15 -19.22 -14.26
CA VAL A 105 6.96 -20.24 -15.30
C VAL A 105 8.12 -20.21 -16.30
N ILE A 106 8.66 -19.06 -16.68
CA ILE A 106 9.85 -18.98 -17.56
C ILE A 106 11.12 -19.43 -16.83
N ASP A 107 11.23 -19.15 -15.54
CA ASP A 107 12.35 -19.61 -14.73
C ASP A 107 12.27 -21.13 -14.49
N GLY A 108 11.04 -21.67 -14.33
CA GLY A 108 10.78 -23.10 -14.14
C GLY A 108 10.64 -23.93 -15.42
N ALA A 109 10.21 -23.36 -16.54
CA ALA A 109 9.92 -24.03 -17.81
C ALA A 109 10.64 -23.41 -19.02
N GLY A 110 11.12 -22.18 -18.93
CA GLY A 110 11.66 -21.36 -20.02
C GLY A 110 13.20 -21.28 -20.12
N ARG A 111 13.97 -22.01 -19.30
CA ARG A 111 15.39 -22.26 -19.59
C ARG A 111 15.62 -23.43 -20.56
N GLY A 112 14.56 -24.09 -21.05
CA GLY A 112 14.68 -25.27 -21.91
C GLY A 112 15.10 -26.55 -21.16
N PHE A 113 15.30 -26.47 -19.84
CA PHE A 113 15.46 -27.64 -18.98
C PHE A 113 14.11 -27.97 -18.36
N THR A 114 13.32 -28.83 -19.02
CA THR A 114 12.42 -29.68 -18.24
C THR A 114 13.34 -30.55 -17.40
N ILE A 115 13.56 -30.17 -16.14
CA ILE A 115 14.34 -30.97 -15.21
C ILE A 115 13.67 -32.33 -15.14
N ARG A 116 14.37 -33.33 -15.66
CA ARG A 116 13.83 -34.66 -15.85
C ARG A 116 14.70 -35.67 -15.15
N ASP A 117 14.08 -36.77 -14.79
CA ASP A 117 14.79 -37.98 -14.41
C ASP A 117 15.62 -38.46 -15.64
N PRO A 118 16.94 -38.67 -15.51
CA PRO A 118 17.78 -39.19 -16.60
C PRO A 118 17.49 -40.68 -16.87
N THR A 119 17.92 -41.21 -18.00
CA THR A 119 18.20 -42.66 -18.11
C THR A 119 19.46 -43.01 -17.33
N TYR A 120 19.66 -44.28 -16.99
CA TYR A 120 20.87 -44.76 -16.34
C TYR A 120 22.13 -44.37 -17.13
N HIS A 121 22.09 -44.56 -18.45
CA HIS A 121 23.20 -44.19 -19.33
C HIS A 121 23.50 -42.68 -19.31
N GLU A 122 22.46 -41.84 -19.36
CA GLU A 122 22.62 -40.38 -19.27
C GLU A 122 23.18 -39.93 -17.92
N ALA A 123 22.76 -40.56 -16.82
CA ALA A 123 23.28 -40.26 -15.48
C ALA A 123 24.78 -40.57 -15.40
N LEU A 124 25.21 -41.74 -15.88
CA LEU A 124 26.63 -42.11 -15.90
C LEU A 124 27.45 -41.23 -16.85
N GLN A 125 26.89 -40.87 -18.00
CA GLN A 125 27.55 -39.97 -18.93
C GLN A 125 27.70 -38.57 -18.35
N PHE A 126 26.69 -38.07 -17.64
CA PHE A 126 26.76 -36.81 -16.92
C PHE A 126 27.86 -36.84 -15.84
N ILE A 127 27.86 -37.87 -15.00
CA ILE A 127 28.87 -38.02 -13.93
C ILE A 127 30.28 -38.08 -14.51
N ALA A 128 30.50 -38.85 -15.57
CA ALA A 128 31.81 -38.91 -16.22
C ALA A 128 32.29 -37.60 -16.88
N GLN A 129 31.39 -36.64 -17.10
CA GLN A 129 31.71 -35.32 -17.67
C GLN A 129 31.86 -34.24 -16.60
N ASP A 130 31.17 -34.40 -15.47
CA ASP A 130 31.33 -33.54 -14.32
C ASP A 130 32.76 -33.70 -13.78
N GLU A 131 33.36 -32.61 -13.29
CA GLU A 131 34.75 -32.60 -12.82
C GLU A 131 34.84 -32.38 -11.30
N THR A 132 33.72 -32.51 -10.58
CA THR A 132 33.67 -32.23 -9.13
C THR A 132 34.55 -33.21 -8.36
N ASP A 133 34.67 -34.47 -8.81
CA ASP A 133 35.56 -35.50 -8.27
C ASP A 133 37.04 -35.08 -8.23
N LYS A 134 37.45 -34.19 -9.15
CA LYS A 134 38.83 -33.67 -9.24
C LYS A 134 39.14 -32.60 -8.20
N ASN A 135 38.13 -32.07 -7.50
CA ASN A 135 38.35 -31.07 -6.46
C ASN A 135 39.04 -31.70 -5.23
N PRO A 136 39.98 -31.00 -4.58
CA PRO A 136 40.61 -31.52 -3.37
C PRO A 136 39.63 -31.48 -2.19
N TYR A 137 39.63 -32.53 -1.38
CA TYR A 137 38.95 -32.51 -0.09
C TYR A 137 39.71 -31.62 0.89
N ILE A 138 39.04 -30.59 1.44
CA ILE A 138 39.62 -29.63 2.38
C ILE A 138 38.77 -29.63 3.67
N PRO A 139 39.27 -30.22 4.78
CA PRO A 139 38.52 -30.28 6.03
C PRO A 139 38.01 -28.91 6.49
N GLY A 140 36.70 -28.82 6.77
CA GLY A 140 36.05 -27.59 7.24
C GLY A 140 35.84 -26.50 6.18
N VAL A 141 36.25 -26.72 4.92
CA VAL A 141 36.13 -25.74 3.83
C VAL A 141 35.41 -26.33 2.62
N TYR A 142 35.84 -27.49 2.15
CA TYR A 142 35.28 -28.19 1.00
C TYR A 142 35.21 -29.68 1.30
N VAL A 143 34.05 -30.12 1.79
CA VAL A 143 33.79 -31.46 2.31
C VAL A 143 32.66 -32.14 1.52
N CYS A 144 32.25 -33.36 1.90
CA CYS A 144 31.21 -34.14 1.20
C CYS A 144 29.95 -33.33 0.84
N LEU A 145 29.48 -32.45 1.74
CA LEU A 145 28.37 -31.54 1.49
C LEU A 145 28.57 -30.65 0.25
N ASN A 146 29.79 -30.13 0.06
CA ASN A 146 30.14 -29.28 -1.08
C ASN A 146 30.19 -30.08 -2.38
N PHE A 147 30.81 -31.26 -2.38
CA PHE A 147 30.84 -32.15 -3.54
C PHE A 147 29.41 -32.50 -3.99
N ALA A 148 28.56 -32.95 -3.06
CA ALA A 148 27.18 -33.31 -3.37
C ALA A 148 26.35 -32.11 -3.87
N ALA A 149 26.55 -30.93 -3.29
CA ALA A 149 25.89 -29.70 -3.73
C ALA A 149 26.34 -29.27 -5.13
N ASP A 150 27.63 -29.34 -5.43
CA ASP A 150 28.19 -28.94 -6.72
C ASP A 150 27.73 -29.88 -7.84
N VAL A 151 27.79 -31.20 -7.64
CA VAL A 151 27.26 -32.18 -8.61
C VAL A 151 25.76 -31.97 -8.83
N LYS A 152 24.96 -31.77 -7.77
CA LYS A 152 23.52 -31.49 -7.89
C LYS A 152 23.25 -30.20 -8.69
N ASN A 153 24.03 -29.15 -8.45
CA ASN A 153 23.91 -27.88 -9.18
C ASN A 153 24.31 -28.03 -10.66
N ASN A 154 25.34 -28.83 -10.95
CA ASN A 154 25.78 -29.11 -12.32
C ASN A 154 24.76 -29.99 -13.05
N ALA A 155 24.17 -30.97 -12.38
CA ALA A 155 23.08 -31.79 -12.91
C ALA A 155 21.85 -30.92 -13.26
N PHE A 156 21.50 -29.98 -12.38
CA PHE A 156 20.45 -29.00 -12.66
C PHE A 156 20.74 -28.18 -13.93
N LYS A 157 21.98 -27.68 -14.07
CA LYS A 157 22.43 -26.96 -15.28
C LYS A 157 22.45 -27.85 -16.54
N ALA A 158 22.61 -29.17 -16.37
CA ALA A 158 22.53 -30.15 -17.44
C ALA A 158 21.10 -30.62 -17.73
N GLY A 159 20.11 -30.20 -16.93
CA GLY A 159 18.70 -30.58 -17.11
C GLY A 159 18.25 -31.84 -16.39
N TYR A 160 19.05 -32.37 -15.48
CA TYR A 160 18.76 -33.59 -14.76
C TYR A 160 18.27 -33.33 -13.34
N ARG A 161 17.23 -34.08 -12.96
CA ARG A 161 16.74 -34.15 -11.59
C ARG A 161 17.72 -34.98 -10.76
N CYS A 162 18.45 -34.31 -9.87
CA CYS A 162 19.44 -34.93 -8.99
C CYS A 162 19.02 -34.74 -7.53
N GLY A 163 18.91 -35.83 -6.79
CA GLY A 163 18.61 -35.81 -5.36
C GLY A 163 19.89 -35.64 -4.55
N PHE A 164 19.84 -34.78 -3.54
CA PHE A 164 20.86 -34.71 -2.50
C PHE A 164 20.54 -35.74 -1.42
N VAL A 165 21.50 -36.57 -1.04
CA VAL A 165 21.28 -37.65 -0.09
C VAL A 165 22.08 -37.38 1.16
N TYR A 166 21.38 -37.21 2.28
CA TYR A 166 21.98 -37.09 3.60
C TYR A 166 21.92 -38.45 4.29
N ILE A 167 23.07 -39.02 4.60
CA ILE A 167 23.23 -40.34 5.22
C ILE A 167 23.67 -40.14 6.66
N GLU A 168 22.99 -40.77 7.60
CA GLU A 168 23.33 -40.75 9.02
C GLU A 168 24.07 -42.02 9.41
N PHE A 169 25.17 -41.84 10.14
CA PHE A 169 25.90 -42.88 10.86
C PHE A 169 25.74 -42.63 12.38
N PRO A 170 26.15 -43.57 13.27
CA PRO A 170 25.97 -43.40 14.71
C PRO A 170 26.63 -42.15 15.32
N GLU A 171 27.78 -41.74 14.77
CA GLU A 171 28.58 -40.63 15.32
C GLU A 171 28.93 -39.55 14.28
N SER A 172 28.47 -39.72 13.04
CA SER A 172 28.80 -38.84 11.92
C SER A 172 27.71 -38.88 10.84
N ALA A 173 27.89 -38.10 9.79
CA ALA A 173 27.00 -38.09 8.64
C ALA A 173 27.81 -37.95 7.36
N HIS A 174 27.23 -38.37 6.26
CA HIS A 174 27.82 -38.27 4.93
C HIS A 174 26.80 -37.71 3.94
N ALA A 175 27.30 -37.12 2.86
CA ALA A 175 26.46 -36.52 1.83
C ALA A 175 26.90 -36.97 0.45
N ILE A 176 25.95 -37.51 -0.29
CA ILE A 176 26.14 -37.99 -1.66
C ILE A 176 24.98 -37.52 -2.55
N ILE A 177 24.94 -38.00 -3.79
CA ILE A 177 23.84 -37.69 -4.71
C ILE A 177 23.15 -38.95 -5.20
N CYS A 178 21.94 -38.79 -5.76
CA CYS A 178 21.23 -39.87 -6.41
C CYS A 178 20.47 -39.38 -7.65
N PHE A 179 20.22 -40.31 -8.57
CA PHE A 179 19.35 -40.11 -9.72
C PHE A 179 18.24 -41.13 -9.69
N ASN A 180 16.99 -40.67 -9.72
CA ASN A 180 15.86 -41.54 -10.04
C ASN A 180 15.92 -41.77 -11.54
N THR A 181 16.45 -42.91 -11.98
CA THR A 181 16.59 -43.15 -13.42
C THR A 181 15.26 -43.63 -14.00
N THR A 182 15.02 -43.38 -15.29
CA THR A 182 13.74 -43.70 -15.93
C THR A 182 13.63 -45.15 -16.41
N ASP A 183 14.77 -45.80 -16.61
CA ASP A 183 14.94 -47.15 -17.16
C ASP A 183 15.66 -48.12 -16.22
N HIS A 184 16.17 -47.63 -15.09
CA HIS A 184 16.67 -48.42 -13.95
C HIS A 184 16.06 -47.88 -12.64
N GLU A 185 16.31 -48.56 -11.53
CA GLU A 185 15.91 -48.04 -10.21
C GLU A 185 16.72 -46.80 -9.80
N LEU A 186 16.47 -46.30 -8.59
CA LEU A 186 17.21 -45.22 -7.98
C LEU A 186 18.69 -45.62 -7.81
N ILE A 187 19.61 -44.79 -8.30
CA ILE A 187 21.06 -45.01 -8.14
C ILE A 187 21.66 -43.96 -7.23
N PHE A 188 22.55 -44.38 -6.33
CA PHE A 188 23.33 -43.50 -5.46
C PHE A 188 24.76 -43.42 -5.96
N ILE A 189 25.34 -42.22 -5.90
CA ILE A 189 26.67 -41.95 -6.45
C ILE A 189 27.46 -41.12 -5.46
N GLU A 190 28.67 -41.57 -5.15
CA GLU A 190 29.67 -40.84 -4.36
C GLU A 190 30.28 -39.72 -5.22
N PRO A 191 29.96 -38.43 -4.98
CA PRO A 191 30.44 -37.34 -5.81
C PRO A 191 31.94 -37.04 -5.64
N GLN A 192 32.59 -37.65 -4.64
CA GLN A 192 34.04 -37.49 -4.42
C GLN A 192 34.90 -38.38 -5.32
N ASP A 193 34.34 -39.45 -5.91
CA ASP A 193 35.08 -40.40 -6.76
C ASP A 193 34.24 -41.10 -7.84
N ASP A 194 33.05 -40.56 -8.14
CA ASP A 194 32.11 -41.01 -9.17
C ASP A 194 31.59 -42.46 -9.04
N ARG A 195 31.85 -43.12 -7.91
CA ARG A 195 31.41 -44.50 -7.72
C ARG A 195 29.91 -44.59 -7.45
N ILE A 196 29.27 -45.56 -8.09
CA ILE A 196 27.94 -46.00 -7.69
C ILE A 196 28.06 -46.75 -6.38
N VAL A 197 27.23 -46.37 -5.41
CA VAL A 197 27.22 -46.95 -4.06
C VAL A 197 25.85 -47.52 -3.72
N THR A 198 25.84 -48.51 -2.84
CA THR A 198 24.69 -49.06 -2.17
C THR A 198 24.43 -48.25 -0.90
N VAL A 199 23.17 -47.87 -0.71
CA VAL A 199 22.67 -47.18 0.49
C VAL A 199 21.42 -47.91 0.95
N ASP A 200 21.49 -48.51 2.12
CA ASP A 200 20.35 -49.15 2.78
C ASP A 200 20.57 -49.14 4.31
N ILE A 201 19.50 -49.14 5.09
CA ILE A 201 19.60 -49.07 6.56
C ILE A 201 20.22 -50.38 7.08
N GLY A 202 21.24 -50.24 7.92
CA GLY A 202 21.92 -51.36 8.60
C GLY A 202 23.13 -51.92 7.86
N ILE A 203 23.43 -51.47 6.65
CA ILE A 203 24.68 -51.83 5.95
C ILE A 203 25.84 -50.97 6.44
N GLN A 204 27.08 -51.43 6.28
CA GLN A 204 28.28 -50.65 6.56
C GLN A 204 28.76 -49.99 5.27
N TYR A 205 28.78 -48.67 5.23
CA TYR A 205 29.03 -47.93 3.99
C TYR A 205 30.36 -48.32 3.33
N TRP A 206 31.46 -48.48 4.08
CA TRP A 206 32.74 -48.89 3.53
C TRP A 206 32.72 -50.31 2.98
N ARG A 207 32.20 -51.27 3.76
CA ARG A 207 32.30 -52.70 3.48
C ARG A 207 31.48 -53.05 2.25
N ASP A 208 30.24 -52.58 2.24
CA ASP A 208 29.26 -52.93 1.23
C ASP A 208 29.50 -52.16 -0.09
N ASN A 209 30.35 -51.13 -0.06
CA ASN A 209 30.79 -50.37 -1.24
C ASN A 209 32.28 -50.50 -1.60
N GLY A 210 33.02 -51.38 -0.91
CA GLY A 210 34.43 -51.66 -1.22
C GLY A 210 35.39 -50.48 -0.98
N TYR A 211 35.11 -49.62 0.00
CA TYR A 211 36.08 -48.64 0.50
C TYR A 211 37.02 -49.27 1.54
N GLU A 212 38.10 -48.58 1.88
CA GLU A 212 38.96 -48.97 3.00
C GLU A 212 38.21 -48.79 4.35
N PRO A 213 38.44 -49.67 5.34
CA PRO A 213 37.77 -49.58 6.63
C PRO A 213 38.08 -48.24 7.33
N PRO A 214 37.08 -47.44 7.73
CA PRO A 214 37.27 -46.23 8.51
C PRO A 214 37.57 -46.55 9.97
N SER A 215 38.06 -45.56 10.72
CA SER A 215 38.29 -45.68 12.16
C SER A 215 37.01 -45.53 13.00
N TYR A 216 35.87 -45.28 12.37
CA TYR A 216 34.58 -45.02 13.01
C TYR A 216 33.52 -45.99 12.48
N ASN A 217 32.38 -46.08 13.17
CA ASN A 217 31.25 -46.88 12.72
C ASN A 217 30.44 -46.09 11.67
N ASP A 218 30.37 -46.60 10.46
CA ASP A 218 29.62 -46.05 9.33
C ASP A 218 28.43 -46.94 8.92
N THR A 219 27.88 -47.68 9.90
CA THR A 219 26.60 -48.37 9.71
C THR A 219 25.52 -47.33 9.43
N ILE A 220 24.85 -47.42 8.28
CA ILE A 220 23.79 -46.48 7.91
C ILE A 220 22.61 -46.67 8.87
N THR A 221 22.32 -45.66 9.69
CA THR A 221 21.19 -45.69 10.63
C THR A 221 19.93 -45.12 10.02
N ASN A 222 20.08 -44.16 9.10
CA ASN A 222 19.00 -43.49 8.40
C ASN A 222 19.55 -42.77 7.16
N TYR A 223 18.68 -42.43 6.20
CA TYR A 223 19.04 -41.50 5.13
C TYR A 223 17.81 -40.76 4.61
N ILE A 224 18.02 -39.54 4.08
CA ILE A 224 16.97 -38.70 3.52
C ILE A 224 17.40 -38.27 2.11
N ILE A 225 16.46 -38.33 1.17
CA ILE A 225 16.64 -37.83 -0.19
C ILE A 225 15.91 -36.50 -0.33
N ILE A 226 16.63 -35.47 -0.74
CA ILE A 226 16.13 -34.11 -0.99
C ILE A 226 16.23 -33.84 -2.49
N TRP A 227 15.07 -33.83 -3.16
CA TRP A 227 14.96 -33.54 -4.59
C TRP A 227 15.10 -32.07 -4.90
#